data_AF-E0MS79-F1
#
_entry.id   AF-E0MS79-F1
#
_cell.length_a   1.000
_cell.length_b   1.000
_cell.length_c   1.000
_cell.angle_alpha   90.00
_cell.angle_beta   90.00
_cell.angle_gamma   90.00
#
_symmetry.space_group_name_H-M   'P 1'
#
loop_
_entity.id
_entity.type
_entity.pdbx_description
1 polymer ?
#
loop_
_entity_poly.entity_id
_entity_poly.type
_entity_poly.pdbx_seq_one_letter_code
_entity_poly.pdbx_strand_id
1 'polypeptide(L)'
;MNESKPTAKMDIVSLGMSCQSAHQLARFAVENPEIVTFKKGPFDWLICPADSSISLLDSKLDAPQLTELEIRRNHVFWPRHDLWFWHGYMKRKGDLRELALEETFEREAAKFANQRAQFLALDPTRTLFIISNTQNNLIGDVFDSNEIDRVTFDANRLLSLKASLTNLFRSPINLAAVSRKDRFTGDFPDGIDVQLLSSDDSEWKGDDAQWNAALREIINT
;
A
#
# COMPACT_ATOMS: atom_id res chain seq x y z
N MET A 1 21.54 0.79 37.00
CA MET A 1 21.25 1.35 35.66
C MET A 1 21.15 0.17 34.71
N ASN A 2 19.94 -0.33 34.48
CA ASN A 2 19.71 -1.33 33.44
C ASN A 2 19.54 -0.56 32.13
N GLU A 3 20.57 -0.56 31.29
CA GLU A 3 20.41 -0.20 29.89
C GLU A 3 19.54 -1.29 29.26
N SER A 4 18.25 -0.99 29.07
CA SER A 4 17.39 -1.81 28.23
C SER A 4 18.03 -1.84 26.84
N LYS A 5 18.42 -3.03 26.37
CA LYS A 5 18.82 -3.24 24.97
C LYS A 5 17.78 -2.57 24.08
N PRO A 6 18.17 -1.75 23.09
CA PRO A 6 17.20 -1.20 22.16
C PRO A 6 16.45 -2.37 21.52
N THR A 7 15.14 -2.42 21.73
CA THR A 7 14.25 -3.34 21.01
C THR A 7 14.53 -3.17 19.53
N ALA A 8 14.78 -4.27 18.83
CA ALA A 8 15.16 -4.23 17.44
C ALA A 8 14.07 -3.49 16.64
N LYS A 9 14.48 -2.42 15.96
CA LYS A 9 13.60 -1.56 15.17
C LYS A 9 12.76 -2.39 14.18
N MET A 10 11.47 -2.10 14.08
CA MET A 10 10.53 -2.78 13.18
C MET A 10 10.52 -2.07 11.81
N ASP A 11 10.40 -2.83 10.74
CA ASP A 11 10.18 -2.27 9.40
C ASP A 11 8.67 -2.13 9.15
N ILE A 12 8.24 -0.99 8.62
CA ILE A 12 6.86 -0.77 8.18
C ILE A 12 6.80 -0.63 6.66
N VAL A 13 5.83 -1.30 6.06
CA VAL A 13 5.69 -1.40 4.60
C VAL A 13 4.24 -1.13 4.20
N SER A 14 4.05 -0.30 3.18
CA SER A 14 2.74 -0.06 2.60
C SER A 14 2.35 -1.20 1.66
N LEU A 15 1.12 -1.67 1.79
CA LEU A 15 0.46 -2.56 0.86
C LEU A 15 -0.67 -1.81 0.19
N GLY A 16 -0.38 -1.29 -1.00
CA GLY A 16 -1.36 -0.86 -2.00
C GLY A 16 -2.48 0.05 -1.52
N MET A 17 -3.59 -0.06 -2.25
CA MET A 17 -4.83 0.72 -2.22
C MET A 17 -4.69 2.20 -2.57
N SER A 18 -3.68 2.90 -2.08
CA SER A 18 -3.39 4.28 -2.49
C SER A 18 -1.98 4.74 -2.15
N CYS A 19 -1.54 5.86 -2.73
CA CYS A 19 -0.27 6.50 -2.37
C CYS A 19 -0.27 7.11 -0.96
N GLN A 20 -1.45 7.34 -0.36
CA GLN A 20 -1.60 7.92 0.98
C GLN A 20 -0.91 7.07 2.04
N SER A 21 -1.08 5.75 1.98
CA SER A 21 -0.50 4.80 2.92
C SER A 21 1.02 4.98 3.00
N ALA A 22 1.71 4.90 1.86
CA ALA A 22 3.16 5.10 1.80
C ALA A 22 3.59 6.50 2.28
N HIS A 23 2.81 7.55 1.97
CA HIS A 23 3.06 8.89 2.46
C HIS A 23 3.01 8.97 3.99
N GLN A 24 1.96 8.44 4.60
CA GLN A 24 1.74 8.47 6.05
C GLN A 24 2.75 7.60 6.81
N LEU A 25 3.06 6.41 6.30
CA LEU A 25 4.11 5.56 6.89
C LEU A 25 5.49 6.20 6.82
N ALA A 26 5.83 6.82 5.69
CA ALA A 26 7.10 7.53 5.55
C ALA A 26 7.20 8.71 6.52
N ARG A 27 6.14 9.50 6.67
CA ARG A 27 6.06 10.61 7.64
C ARG A 27 6.24 10.09 9.06
N PHE A 28 5.48 9.08 9.46
CA PHE A 28 5.54 8.49 10.80
C PHE A 28 6.94 7.95 11.12
N ALA A 29 7.62 7.29 10.18
CA ALA A 29 8.98 6.80 10.38
C ALA A 29 10.03 7.92 10.51
N VAL A 30 9.81 9.08 9.88
CA VAL A 30 10.66 10.27 10.07
C VAL A 30 10.45 10.88 11.45
N GLU A 31 9.22 10.88 11.95
CA GLU A 31 8.86 11.38 13.28
C GLU A 31 9.27 10.43 14.42
N ASN A 32 9.40 9.13 14.14
CA ASN A 32 9.70 8.09 15.14
C ASN A 32 10.85 7.15 14.67
N PRO A 33 12.04 7.70 14.34
CA PRO A 33 13.14 6.95 13.72
C PRO A 33 13.80 5.93 14.65
N GLU A 34 13.52 5.95 15.94
CA GLU A 34 13.95 4.96 16.92
C GLU A 34 13.02 3.74 16.98
N ILE A 35 11.77 3.88 16.54
CA ILE A 35 10.74 2.83 16.65
C ILE A 35 10.61 2.03 15.35
N VAL A 36 10.49 2.74 14.21
CA VAL A 36 10.18 2.10 12.91
C VAL A 36 10.94 2.67 11.73
N THR A 37 11.23 1.81 10.75
CA THR A 37 11.85 2.21 9.48
C THR A 37 10.84 1.99 8.38
N PHE A 38 10.53 3.03 7.60
CA PHE A 38 9.76 2.85 6.39
C PHE A 38 10.61 2.18 5.31
N LYS A 39 10.15 1.04 4.80
CA LYS A 39 10.76 0.34 3.67
C LYS A 39 9.90 0.55 2.45
N LYS A 40 10.50 1.12 1.41
CA LYS A 40 9.82 1.35 0.14
C LYS A 40 9.50 0.01 -0.52
N GLY A 41 8.28 -0.09 -1.05
CA GLY A 41 7.78 -1.29 -1.70
C GLY A 41 7.29 -1.05 -3.13
N PRO A 42 7.00 -2.12 -3.88
CA PRO A 42 6.43 -2.01 -5.23
C PRO A 42 5.03 -1.38 -5.22
N PHE A 43 4.35 -1.39 -4.08
CA PHE A 43 2.98 -0.87 -3.96
C PHE A 43 2.86 0.63 -3.68
N ASP A 44 3.94 1.31 -3.27
CA ASP A 44 3.90 2.70 -2.76
C ASP A 44 3.32 3.74 -3.76
N TRP A 45 3.31 3.39 -5.04
CA TRP A 45 2.96 4.25 -6.16
C TRP A 45 1.87 3.64 -7.04
N LEU A 46 1.23 2.57 -6.56
CA LEU A 46 0.13 1.89 -7.22
C LEU A 46 -1.17 2.22 -6.51
N ILE A 47 -2.25 2.35 -7.28
CA ILE A 47 -3.59 2.20 -6.74
C ILE A 47 -4.01 0.77 -7.02
N CYS A 48 -4.07 0.00 -5.94
CA CYS A 48 -4.12 -1.45 -5.98
C CYS A 48 -5.12 -1.93 -4.91
N PRO A 49 -6.40 -2.12 -5.26
CA PRO A 49 -7.38 -2.78 -4.39
C PRO A 49 -6.81 -4.02 -3.68
N ALA A 50 -7.44 -4.46 -2.59
CA ALA A 50 -6.96 -5.63 -1.85
C ALA A 50 -6.81 -6.86 -2.77
N ASP A 51 -7.81 -7.09 -3.62
CA ASP A 51 -7.84 -8.21 -4.57
C ASP A 51 -6.73 -8.09 -5.64
N SER A 52 -6.44 -6.87 -6.09
CA SER A 52 -5.31 -6.59 -6.99
C SER A 52 -3.96 -6.85 -6.32
N SER A 53 -3.85 -6.52 -5.03
CA SER A 53 -2.63 -6.76 -4.24
C SER A 53 -2.41 -8.26 -4.04
N ILE A 54 -3.48 -9.00 -3.73
CA ILE A 54 -3.49 -10.47 -3.66
C ILE A 54 -3.01 -11.07 -4.98
N SER A 55 -3.61 -10.65 -6.10
CA SER A 55 -3.25 -11.13 -7.44
C SER A 55 -1.76 -10.93 -7.77
N LEU A 56 -1.21 -9.76 -7.48
CA LEU A 56 0.20 -9.45 -7.73
C LEU A 56 1.15 -10.20 -6.77
N LEU A 57 0.75 -10.44 -5.53
CA LEU A 57 1.53 -11.23 -4.58
C LEU A 57 1.57 -12.71 -4.99
N ASP A 58 0.44 -13.26 -5.43
CA ASP A 58 0.31 -14.65 -5.87
C ASP A 58 1.09 -14.93 -7.16
N SER A 59 1.26 -13.92 -8.03
CA SER A 59 2.16 -13.98 -9.19
C SER A 59 3.65 -13.85 -8.84
N LYS A 60 3.98 -13.69 -7.55
CA LYS A 60 5.33 -13.43 -7.01
C LYS A 60 5.92 -12.12 -7.51
N LEU A 61 5.06 -11.10 -7.57
CA LEU A 61 5.39 -9.75 -8.01
C LEU A 61 6.01 -9.79 -9.40
N ASP A 62 5.37 -10.44 -10.37
CA ASP A 62 5.86 -10.41 -11.75
C ASP A 62 5.97 -8.96 -12.26
N ALA A 63 6.84 -8.75 -13.25
CA ALA A 63 7.07 -7.42 -13.80
C ALA A 63 6.11 -7.17 -14.98
N PRO A 64 5.51 -5.98 -15.09
CA PRO A 64 4.64 -5.65 -16.21
C PRO A 64 5.43 -5.70 -17.52
N GLN A 65 4.80 -6.26 -18.55
CA GLN A 65 5.29 -6.12 -19.93
C GLN A 65 4.58 -4.96 -20.61
N LEU A 66 5.27 -4.25 -21.52
CA LEU A 66 4.68 -3.10 -22.22
C LEU A 66 3.38 -3.46 -22.92
N THR A 67 3.30 -4.66 -23.52
CA THR A 67 2.12 -5.16 -24.24
C THR A 67 0.94 -5.51 -23.33
N GLU A 68 1.13 -5.56 -22.01
CA GLU A 68 0.07 -5.82 -21.04
C GLU A 68 -0.50 -4.53 -20.45
N LEU A 69 0.11 -3.38 -20.74
CA LEU A 69 -0.29 -2.11 -20.16
C LEU A 69 -1.26 -1.38 -21.09
N GLU A 70 -2.31 -0.82 -20.49
CA GLU A 70 -3.31 -0.04 -21.19
C GLU A 70 -3.34 1.39 -20.66
N ILE A 71 -3.74 2.33 -21.50
CA ILE A 71 -4.06 3.69 -21.07
C ILE A 71 -5.57 3.76 -20.86
N ARG A 72 -6.00 3.99 -19.62
CA ARG A 72 -7.40 4.20 -19.25
C ARG A 72 -7.50 5.45 -18.38
N ARG A 73 -8.53 6.28 -18.58
CA ARG A 73 -8.74 7.51 -17.78
C ARG A 73 -7.48 8.40 -17.67
N ASN A 74 -6.65 8.46 -18.72
CA ASN A 74 -5.36 9.18 -18.74
C ASN A 74 -4.29 8.68 -17.73
N HIS A 75 -4.41 7.43 -17.30
CA HIS A 75 -3.43 6.74 -16.45
C HIS A 75 -3.07 5.37 -17.04
N VAL A 76 -1.90 4.85 -16.67
CA VAL A 76 -1.53 3.47 -17.04
C VAL A 76 -2.22 2.50 -16.12
N PHE A 77 -2.87 1.51 -16.70
CA PHE A 77 -3.59 0.44 -16.05
C PHE A 77 -3.00 -0.90 -16.47
N TRP A 78 -2.91 -1.83 -15.52
CA TRP A 78 -2.44 -3.19 -15.77
C TRP A 78 -3.61 -4.18 -15.58
N PRO A 79 -4.27 -4.62 -16.67
CA PRO A 79 -5.46 -5.46 -16.60
C PRO A 79 -5.22 -6.81 -15.93
N ARG A 80 -4.02 -7.38 -16.05
CA ARG A 80 -3.70 -8.70 -15.45
C ARG A 80 -3.98 -8.72 -13.95
N HIS A 81 -3.62 -7.65 -13.25
CA HIS A 81 -3.77 -7.54 -11.80
C HIS A 81 -4.78 -6.48 -11.38
N ASP A 82 -5.47 -5.87 -12.35
CA ASP A 82 -6.49 -4.84 -12.11
C ASP A 82 -5.98 -3.70 -11.22
N LEU A 83 -4.83 -3.11 -11.57
CA LEU A 83 -4.18 -2.05 -10.79
C LEU A 83 -3.73 -0.87 -11.67
N TRP A 84 -3.53 0.28 -11.02
CA TRP A 84 -3.19 1.53 -11.69
C TRP A 84 -1.82 2.04 -11.27
N PHE A 85 -1.05 2.52 -12.25
CA PHE A 85 0.17 3.30 -12.03
C PHE A 85 -0.16 4.79 -12.04
N TRP A 86 -0.92 5.25 -11.05
CA TRP A 86 -1.58 6.57 -11.06
C TRP A 86 -0.62 7.74 -11.34
N HIS A 87 0.57 7.71 -10.73
CA HIS A 87 1.62 8.71 -10.94
C HIS A 87 2.80 8.21 -11.78
N GLY A 88 2.71 6.97 -12.27
CA GLY A 88 3.74 6.33 -13.09
C GLY A 88 3.67 6.75 -14.55
N TYR A 89 4.72 6.43 -15.30
CA TYR A 89 4.79 6.62 -16.75
C TYR A 89 4.60 8.06 -17.24
N MET A 90 4.85 9.03 -16.37
CA MET A 90 4.78 10.45 -16.69
C MET A 90 6.16 10.97 -17.14
N LYS A 91 6.16 11.88 -18.11
CA LYS A 91 7.33 12.66 -18.55
C LYS A 91 7.11 14.13 -18.20
N ARG A 92 8.18 14.80 -17.74
CA ARG A 92 8.15 16.25 -17.51
C ARG A 92 8.27 16.99 -18.83
N LYS A 93 7.41 17.99 -19.03
CA LYS A 93 7.42 18.92 -20.16
C LYS A 93 7.21 20.33 -19.62
N GLY A 94 8.31 21.00 -19.28
CA GLY A 94 8.26 22.22 -18.46
C GLY A 94 7.69 21.91 -17.07
N ASP A 95 6.68 22.68 -16.65
CA ASP A 95 5.97 22.49 -15.38
C ASP A 95 4.86 21.42 -15.45
N LEU A 96 4.56 20.90 -16.64
CA LEU A 96 3.51 19.89 -16.85
C LEU A 96 4.08 18.47 -16.81
N ARG A 97 3.19 17.52 -16.46
CA ARG A 97 3.42 16.08 -16.61
C ARG A 97 2.52 15.57 -17.73
N GLU A 98 3.11 14.88 -18.68
CA GLU A 98 2.43 14.25 -19.81
C GLU A 98 2.60 12.74 -19.70
N LEU A 99 1.52 11.99 -19.94
CA LEU A 99 1.56 10.54 -20.00
C LEU A 99 2.39 10.09 -21.21
N ALA A 100 3.42 9.27 -20.97
CA ALA A 100 4.37 8.84 -22.01
C ALA A 100 4.80 7.39 -21.77
N LEU A 101 3.86 6.45 -21.87
CA LEU A 101 4.05 5.03 -21.55
C LEU A 101 5.28 4.42 -22.24
N GLU A 102 5.34 4.44 -23.57
CA GLU A 102 6.43 3.81 -24.33
C GLU A 102 7.81 4.42 -23.98
N GLU A 103 7.89 5.75 -23.86
CA GLU A 103 9.14 6.45 -23.57
C GLU A 103 9.65 6.23 -22.15
N THR A 104 8.75 5.98 -21.20
CA THR A 104 9.08 5.87 -19.78
C THR A 104 9.07 4.43 -19.27
N PHE A 105 8.70 3.47 -20.13
CA PHE A 105 8.51 2.07 -19.74
C PHE A 105 9.74 1.48 -19.07
N GLU A 106 10.91 1.56 -19.71
CA GLU A 106 12.16 1.00 -19.18
C GLU A 106 12.52 1.57 -17.79
N ARG A 107 12.28 2.87 -17.58
CA ARG A 107 12.54 3.53 -16.29
C ARG A 107 11.60 3.00 -15.20
N GLU A 108 10.31 2.92 -15.48
CA GLU A 108 9.32 2.43 -14.50
C GLU A 108 9.49 0.93 -14.25
N ALA A 109 9.84 0.14 -15.27
CA ALA A 109 10.16 -1.28 -15.13
C ALA A 109 11.40 -1.50 -14.25
N ALA A 110 12.47 -0.73 -14.46
CA ALA A 110 13.66 -0.79 -13.62
C ALA A 110 13.37 -0.38 -12.15
N LYS A 111 12.54 0.65 -11.96
CA LYS A 111 12.06 1.07 -10.63
C LYS A 111 11.26 -0.04 -9.94
N PHE A 112 10.30 -0.64 -10.64
CA PHE A 112 9.50 -1.75 -10.13
C PHE A 112 10.39 -2.94 -9.74
N ALA A 113 11.35 -3.32 -10.61
CA ALA A 113 12.28 -4.40 -10.34
C ALA A 113 13.15 -4.13 -9.09
N ASN A 114 13.61 -2.89 -8.90
CA ASN A 114 14.36 -2.49 -7.72
C ASN A 114 13.53 -2.60 -6.43
N GLN A 115 12.31 -2.04 -6.44
CA GLN A 115 11.40 -2.10 -5.28
C GLN A 115 10.96 -3.53 -4.97
N ARG A 116 10.70 -4.34 -6.00
CA ARG A 116 10.44 -5.78 -5.86
C ARG A 116 11.60 -6.49 -5.18
N ALA A 117 12.83 -6.25 -5.62
CA ALA A 117 14.00 -6.89 -5.02
C ALA A 117 14.17 -6.51 -3.53
N GLN A 118 13.93 -5.24 -3.18
CA GLN A 118 13.96 -4.79 -1.79
C GLN A 118 12.84 -5.44 -0.95
N PHE A 119 11.63 -5.50 -1.50
CA PHE A 119 10.48 -6.11 -0.82
C PHE A 119 10.68 -7.60 -0.57
N LEU A 120 11.19 -8.35 -1.54
CA LEU A 120 11.47 -9.78 -1.39
C LEU A 120 12.65 -10.07 -0.45
N ALA A 121 13.48 -9.07 -0.13
CA ALA A 121 14.60 -9.19 0.80
C ALA A 121 14.22 -8.83 2.25
N LEU A 122 12.97 -8.44 2.51
CA LEU A 122 12.49 -8.13 3.86
C LEU A 122 12.51 -9.36 4.77
N ASP A 123 12.77 -9.13 6.06
CA ASP A 123 12.54 -10.13 7.10
C ASP A 123 11.07 -10.02 7.57
N PRO A 124 10.19 -10.96 7.20
CA PRO A 124 8.77 -10.91 7.54
C PRO A 124 8.50 -10.92 9.04
N THR A 125 9.40 -11.47 9.85
CA THR A 125 9.22 -11.55 11.31
C THR A 125 9.46 -10.20 12.01
N ARG A 126 10.14 -9.28 11.31
CA ARG A 126 10.45 -7.92 11.78
C ARG A 126 9.77 -6.84 10.94
N THR A 127 8.88 -7.25 10.05
CA THR A 127 8.15 -6.35 9.15
C THR A 127 6.68 -6.36 9.51
N LEU A 128 6.11 -5.17 9.68
CA LEU A 128 4.68 -4.92 9.74
C LEU A 128 4.22 -4.40 8.39
N PHE A 129 3.36 -5.17 7.74
CA PHE A 129 2.71 -4.77 6.50
C PHE A 129 1.40 -4.07 6.81
N ILE A 130 1.14 -2.95 6.14
CA ILE A 130 -0.01 -2.09 6.43
C ILE A 130 -0.74 -1.78 5.13
N ILE A 131 -2.03 -2.10 5.08
CA ILE A 131 -2.93 -1.71 3.99
C ILE A 131 -3.92 -0.65 4.48
N SER A 132 -4.29 0.31 3.61
CA SER A 132 -5.28 1.32 3.97
C SER A 132 -6.14 1.79 2.81
N ASN A 133 -7.44 1.95 3.07
CA ASN A 133 -8.42 2.49 2.14
C ASN A 133 -8.97 3.86 2.60
N THR A 134 -8.23 4.61 3.42
CA THR A 134 -8.75 5.85 4.03
C THR A 134 -8.68 7.09 3.14
N GLN A 135 -7.98 7.06 2.01
CA GLN A 135 -7.89 8.17 1.05
C GLN A 135 -9.28 8.59 0.54
N ASN A 136 -9.69 9.83 0.80
CA ASN A 136 -11.08 10.25 0.62
C ASN A 136 -11.54 10.19 -0.84
N ASN A 137 -10.72 10.67 -1.78
CA ASN A 137 -11.06 10.75 -3.21
C ASN A 137 -10.87 9.45 -4.01
N LEU A 138 -10.71 8.28 -3.36
CA LEU A 138 -10.64 7.01 -4.10
C LEU A 138 -11.89 6.76 -4.97
N ILE A 139 -13.07 7.10 -4.45
CA ILE A 139 -14.30 7.10 -5.25
C ILE A 139 -14.47 8.51 -5.84
N GLY A 140 -14.75 8.58 -7.14
CA GLY A 140 -14.86 9.83 -7.89
C GLY A 140 -13.63 10.10 -8.75
N ASP A 141 -12.43 10.03 -8.17
CA ASP A 141 -11.20 10.31 -8.94
C ASP A 141 -10.61 9.05 -9.55
N VAL A 142 -10.63 7.93 -8.83
CA VAL A 142 -9.97 6.69 -9.23
C VAL A 142 -10.99 5.63 -9.67
N PHE A 143 -11.98 5.39 -8.81
CA PHE A 143 -13.03 4.41 -9.00
C PHE A 143 -14.38 5.11 -9.16
N ASP A 144 -15.24 4.58 -10.02
CA ASP A 144 -16.58 5.09 -10.19
C ASP A 144 -17.46 4.76 -8.96
N SER A 145 -18.58 5.47 -8.78
CA SER A 145 -19.45 5.29 -7.60
C SER A 145 -20.06 3.90 -7.47
N ASN A 146 -20.18 3.16 -8.57
CA ASN A 146 -20.64 1.77 -8.61
C ASN A 146 -19.52 0.75 -8.31
N GLU A 147 -18.30 1.22 -8.03
CA GLU A 147 -17.13 0.38 -7.74
C GLU A 147 -16.72 0.42 -6.25
N ILE A 148 -17.65 0.75 -5.35
CA ILE A 148 -17.39 0.87 -3.90
C ILE A 148 -16.79 -0.39 -3.28
N ASP A 149 -17.12 -1.56 -3.81
CA ASP A 149 -16.58 -2.84 -3.34
C ASP A 149 -15.05 -2.93 -3.52
N ARG A 150 -14.48 -2.20 -4.50
CA ARG A 150 -13.03 -2.15 -4.73
C ARG A 150 -12.27 -1.47 -3.62
N VAL A 151 -12.91 -0.56 -2.90
CA VAL A 151 -12.31 0.20 -1.78
C VAL A 151 -12.77 -0.30 -0.42
N THR A 152 -13.63 -1.32 -0.37
CA THR A 152 -14.21 -1.84 0.87
C THR A 152 -13.45 -3.06 1.37
N PHE A 153 -13.03 -3.01 2.63
CA PHE A 153 -12.45 -4.16 3.32
C PHE A 153 -13.52 -5.01 4.01
N ASP A 154 -13.19 -6.28 4.14
CA ASP A 154 -13.88 -7.25 4.98
C ASP A 154 -12.85 -8.26 5.50
N ALA A 155 -13.27 -9.09 6.46
CA ALA A 155 -12.40 -10.10 7.05
C ALA A 155 -11.78 -11.05 6.01
N ASN A 156 -12.54 -11.49 5.02
CA ASN A 156 -12.08 -12.46 4.03
C ASN A 156 -10.96 -11.89 3.16
N ARG A 157 -11.13 -10.65 2.65
CA ARG A 157 -10.10 -9.98 1.84
C ARG A 157 -8.81 -9.78 2.62
N LEU A 158 -8.89 -9.35 3.88
CA LEU A 158 -7.70 -9.14 4.71
C LEU A 158 -7.00 -10.46 5.07
N LEU A 159 -7.76 -11.52 5.36
CA LEU A 159 -7.19 -12.85 5.60
C LEU A 159 -6.55 -13.45 4.34
N SER A 160 -7.17 -13.27 3.17
CA SER A 160 -6.60 -13.67 1.88
C SER A 160 -5.30 -12.90 1.58
N LEU A 161 -5.27 -11.59 1.83
CA LEU A 161 -4.06 -10.79 1.67
C LEU A 161 -2.93 -11.28 2.59
N LYS A 162 -3.26 -11.55 3.88
CA LYS A 162 -2.30 -12.13 4.83
C LYS A 162 -1.77 -13.47 4.33
N ALA A 163 -2.65 -14.33 3.82
CA ALA A 163 -2.27 -15.64 3.28
C ALA A 163 -1.34 -15.53 2.06
N SER A 164 -1.61 -14.62 1.12
CA SER A 164 -0.74 -14.38 -0.04
C SER A 164 0.65 -13.88 0.37
N LEU A 165 0.75 -12.98 1.36
CA LEU A 165 2.04 -12.57 1.93
C LEU A 165 2.75 -13.74 2.61
N THR A 166 2.04 -14.52 3.43
CA THR A 166 2.61 -15.69 4.10
C THR A 166 3.14 -16.70 3.09
N ASN A 167 2.44 -16.92 1.98
CA ASN A 167 2.88 -17.80 0.90
C ASN A 167 4.11 -17.26 0.16
N LEU A 168 4.13 -15.94 -0.10
CA LEU A 168 5.25 -15.28 -0.77
C LEU A 168 6.55 -15.37 0.05
N PHE A 169 6.47 -15.06 1.35
CA PHE A 169 7.61 -15.03 2.26
C PHE A 169 7.92 -16.38 2.92
N ARG A 170 6.99 -17.34 2.85
CA ARG A 170 7.08 -18.66 3.52
C ARG A 170 7.30 -18.55 5.02
N SER A 171 6.68 -17.55 5.63
CA SER A 171 6.82 -17.21 7.05
C SER A 171 5.51 -16.60 7.57
N PRO A 172 5.23 -16.70 8.88
CA PRO A 172 4.20 -15.87 9.50
C PRO A 172 4.42 -14.38 9.19
N ILE A 173 3.31 -13.65 8.98
CA ILE A 173 3.29 -12.24 8.59
C ILE A 173 2.50 -11.44 9.62
N ASN A 174 3.02 -10.27 9.98
CA ASN A 174 2.30 -9.24 10.71
C ASN A 174 1.61 -8.31 9.70
N LEU A 175 0.28 -8.34 9.67
CA LEU A 175 -0.54 -7.49 8.82
C LEU A 175 -1.45 -6.65 9.73
N ALA A 176 -1.52 -5.35 9.44
CA ALA A 176 -2.52 -4.46 10.01
C ALA A 176 -3.27 -3.72 8.89
N ALA A 177 -4.47 -3.27 9.20
CA ALA A 177 -5.29 -2.46 8.31
C ALA A 177 -5.69 -1.15 8.99
N VAL A 178 -5.58 -0.06 8.24
CA VAL A 178 -6.15 1.24 8.63
C VAL A 178 -7.32 1.50 7.68
N SER A 179 -8.52 1.65 8.21
CA SER A 179 -9.74 1.76 7.41
C SER A 179 -10.65 2.87 7.92
N ARG A 180 -11.80 3.04 7.29
CA ARG A 180 -12.91 3.88 7.76
C ARG A 180 -14.13 3.00 8.01
N LYS A 181 -15.00 3.45 8.92
CA LYS A 181 -16.24 2.73 9.25
C LYS A 181 -17.16 2.50 8.03
N ASP A 182 -17.17 3.43 7.08
CA ASP A 182 -17.95 3.33 5.85
C ASP A 182 -17.25 2.55 4.72
N ARG A 183 -16.03 2.07 4.96
CA ARG A 183 -15.22 1.28 4.01
C ARG A 183 -14.74 -0.05 4.61
N PHE A 184 -15.35 -0.47 5.70
CA PHE A 184 -15.14 -1.77 6.32
C PHE A 184 -16.50 -2.41 6.57
N THR A 185 -16.64 -3.68 6.24
CA THR A 185 -17.88 -4.44 6.43
C THR A 185 -17.61 -5.74 7.17
N GLY A 186 -18.60 -6.17 7.97
CA GLY A 186 -18.50 -7.38 8.78
C GLY A 186 -17.61 -7.20 10.02
N ASP A 187 -17.20 -8.34 10.58
CA ASP A 187 -16.38 -8.41 11.78
C ASP A 187 -14.90 -8.22 11.46
N PHE A 188 -14.10 -7.85 12.48
CA PHE A 188 -12.65 -7.79 12.33
C PHE A 188 -12.05 -9.19 12.30
N PRO A 189 -11.13 -9.48 11.36
CA PRO A 189 -10.49 -10.78 11.28
C PRO A 189 -9.52 -11.01 12.44
N ASP A 190 -9.53 -12.22 12.99
CA ASP A 190 -8.59 -12.61 14.05
C ASP A 190 -7.12 -12.50 13.61
N GLY A 191 -6.29 -11.91 14.47
CA GLY A 191 -4.85 -11.78 14.25
C GLY A 191 -4.45 -10.76 13.19
N ILE A 192 -5.32 -9.80 12.87
CA ILE A 192 -5.01 -8.61 12.07
C ILE A 192 -5.54 -7.40 12.83
N ASP A 193 -4.66 -6.48 13.22
CA ASP A 193 -5.10 -5.25 13.89
C ASP A 193 -5.79 -4.33 12.87
N VAL A 194 -7.03 -3.95 13.16
CA VAL A 194 -7.82 -3.04 12.32
C VAL A 194 -8.09 -1.76 13.09
N GLN A 195 -7.59 -0.64 12.58
CA GLN A 195 -7.83 0.69 13.13
C GLN A 195 -8.80 1.44 12.23
N LEU A 196 -9.90 1.95 12.80
CA LEU A 196 -10.90 2.73 12.06
C LEU A 196 -10.71 4.21 12.32
N LEU A 197 -10.35 4.96 11.29
CA LEU A 197 -10.28 6.42 11.32
C LEU A 197 -11.66 7.02 11.06
N SER A 198 -11.88 8.20 11.63
CA SER A 198 -12.99 9.07 11.25
C SER A 198 -12.72 9.71 9.89
N SER A 199 -13.78 10.07 9.18
CA SER A 199 -13.65 10.90 7.98
C SER A 199 -12.93 12.22 8.30
N ASP A 200 -12.12 12.70 7.36
CA ASP A 200 -11.42 13.98 7.44
C ASP A 200 -11.66 14.81 6.17
N ASP A 201 -11.22 16.07 6.18
CA ASP A 201 -11.43 17.03 5.07
C ASP A 201 -10.26 17.05 4.06
N SER A 202 -9.25 16.20 4.23
CA SER A 202 -8.15 16.13 3.27
C SER A 202 -8.62 15.47 1.97
N GLU A 203 -8.01 15.82 0.84
CA GLU A 203 -8.32 15.16 -0.43
C GLU A 203 -7.75 13.73 -0.44
N TRP A 204 -6.43 13.64 -0.28
CA TRP A 204 -5.72 12.37 -0.32
C TRP A 204 -4.70 12.16 0.79
N LYS A 205 -4.30 13.20 1.53
CA LYS A 205 -3.18 13.09 2.49
C LYS A 205 -3.56 12.33 3.75
N GLY A 206 -4.81 12.43 4.19
CA GLY A 206 -5.30 11.90 5.45
C GLY A 206 -5.00 12.84 6.63
N ASP A 207 -5.67 12.60 7.74
CA ASP A 207 -5.40 13.31 9.00
C ASP A 207 -4.16 12.74 9.72
N ASP A 208 -3.14 13.58 9.89
CA ASP A 208 -1.86 13.18 10.48
C ASP A 208 -1.96 12.72 11.93
N ALA A 209 -2.88 13.30 12.73
CA ALA A 209 -3.05 12.97 14.13
C ALA A 209 -3.74 11.60 14.30
N GLN A 210 -4.78 11.33 13.50
CA GLN A 210 -5.47 10.05 13.44
C GLN A 210 -4.53 8.93 12.98
N TRP A 211 -3.75 9.15 11.92
CA TRP A 211 -2.75 8.19 11.46
C TRP A 211 -1.67 7.93 12.53
N ASN A 212 -1.17 8.97 13.20
CA ASN A 212 -0.20 8.82 14.28
C ASN A 212 -0.74 8.02 15.46
N ALA A 213 -2.00 8.23 15.84
CA ALA A 213 -2.65 7.49 16.91
C ALA A 213 -2.83 6.00 16.53
N ALA A 214 -3.38 5.72 15.35
CA ALA A 214 -3.58 4.36 14.86
C ALA A 214 -2.28 3.57 14.75
N LEU A 215 -1.22 4.17 14.19
CA LEU A 215 0.07 3.49 14.05
C LEU A 215 0.72 3.20 15.41
N ARG A 216 0.60 4.09 16.39
CA ARG A 216 1.08 3.83 17.76
C ARG A 216 0.33 2.67 18.41
N GLU A 217 -0.97 2.56 18.18
CA GLU A 217 -1.76 1.45 18.72
C GLU A 217 -1.35 0.12 18.09
N ILE A 218 -1.24 0.07 16.75
CA ILE A 218 -0.81 -1.12 16.01
C ILE A 218 0.60 -1.57 16.44
N ILE A 219 1.55 -0.64 16.56
CA ILE A 219 2.95 -0.99 16.85
C ILE A 219 3.16 -1.43 18.30
N ASN A 220 2.29 -1.02 19.23
CA ASN A 220 2.39 -1.38 20.65
C ASN A 220 1.66 -2.68 21.02
N THR A 221 1.01 -3.34 20.05
CA THR A 221 0.30 -4.61 20.22
C THR A 221 1.24 -5.79 19.95
#